data_AF-A0A1E5VKH6-F1
#
_entry.id   AF-A0A1E5VKH6-F1
#
_cell.length_a   1.000
_cell.length_b   1.000
_cell.length_c   1.000
_cell.angle_alpha   90.00
_cell.angle_beta   90.00
_cell.angle_gamma   90.00
#
_symmetry.space_group_name_H-M   'P 1'
#
loop_
_entity.id
_entity.type
_entity.pdbx_description
1 polymer ?
#
loop_
_entity_poly.entity_id
_entity_poly.type
_entity_poly.pdbx_seq_one_letter_code
_entity_poly.pdbx_strand_id
1 'polypeptide(L)'
;MDMEYCAAEQNLCRLRQHVLVAPSSSQAMVGALEDVARVYEHAESLARSARADQVEGELEASVALIDACAAARDVLGAMRACALDVEAAVRRRNGAAADRAARAYVLLAKRACADARSQRRRVRSRWSTCVARAFRMSARVGCEDADEATASLSSLSSKDSQDGEAALQVQRELRALGDTIQQLEEGLELLFRRLVQCRVFLLNMCSC
;
A
#
# COMPACT_ATOMS: atom_id res chain seq x y z
N MET A 1 15.29 -20.25 12.79
CA MET A 1 16.55 -19.68 13.33
C MET A 1 17.43 -20.75 13.97
N ASP A 2 16.88 -21.72 14.72
CA ASP A 2 17.72 -22.63 15.52
C ASP A 2 18.62 -23.60 14.73
N MET A 3 18.21 -24.01 13.52
CA MET A 3 18.98 -24.96 12.71
C MET A 3 20.23 -24.35 12.07
N GLU A 4 20.16 -23.12 11.56
CA GLU A 4 21.31 -22.45 10.89
C GLU A 4 22.34 -21.95 11.91
N TYR A 5 21.88 -21.50 13.09
CA TYR A 5 22.75 -21.11 14.19
C TYR A 5 23.60 -22.28 14.71
N CYS A 6 22.99 -23.47 14.82
CA CYS A 6 23.67 -24.69 15.28
C CYS A 6 24.80 -25.13 14.33
N ALA A 7 24.64 -24.92 13.02
CA ALA A 7 25.66 -25.23 12.02
C ALA A 7 26.89 -24.28 12.11
N ALA A 8 26.66 -22.99 12.34
CA ALA A 8 27.73 -22.02 12.53
C ALA A 8 28.57 -22.30 13.79
N GLU A 9 27.90 -22.66 14.90
CA GLU A 9 28.59 -23.07 16.14
C GLU A 9 29.42 -24.35 15.96
N GLN A 10 28.92 -25.34 15.21
CA GLN A 10 29.66 -26.56 14.91
C GLN A 10 30.95 -26.30 14.13
N ASN A 11 30.91 -25.41 13.13
CA ASN A 11 32.10 -25.05 12.33
C ASN A 11 33.14 -24.28 13.15
N LEU A 12 32.69 -23.39 14.06
CA LEU A 12 33.57 -22.69 15.00
C LEU A 12 34.26 -23.65 15.98
N CYS A 13 33.55 -24.67 16.47
CA CYS A 13 34.13 -25.70 17.34
C CYS A 13 35.21 -26.53 16.62
N ARG A 14 34.99 -26.88 15.35
CA ARG A 14 35.99 -27.58 14.52
C ARG A 14 37.25 -26.74 14.30
N LEU A 15 37.08 -25.48 13.89
CA LEU A 15 38.20 -24.56 13.68
C LEU A 15 39.06 -24.38 14.94
N ARG A 16 38.42 -24.24 16.12
CA ARG A 16 39.13 -24.14 17.41
C ARG A 16 39.97 -25.39 17.69
N GLN A 17 39.44 -26.59 17.42
CA GLN A 17 40.18 -27.84 17.60
C GLN A 17 41.40 -27.93 16.67
N HIS A 18 41.28 -27.50 15.42
CA HIS A 18 42.38 -27.50 14.45
C HIS A 18 43.48 -26.47 14.77
N VAL A 19 43.15 -25.31 15.34
CA VAL A 19 44.11 -24.25 15.70
C VAL A 19 44.86 -24.55 17.02
N LEU A 20 44.20 -25.21 17.98
CA LEU A 20 44.81 -25.56 19.28
C LEU A 20 45.89 -26.65 19.17
N VAL A 21 45.86 -27.45 18.10
CA VAL A 21 46.89 -28.44 17.80
C VAL A 21 47.93 -27.76 16.90
N ALA A 22 49.14 -27.49 17.42
CA ALA A 22 50.23 -26.87 16.66
C ALA A 22 50.44 -27.61 15.31
N PRO A 23 50.11 -27.01 14.15
CA PRO A 23 50.05 -27.74 12.90
C PRO A 23 51.48 -28.02 12.44
N SER A 24 51.95 -29.23 12.71
CA SER A 24 53.30 -29.68 12.36
C SER A 24 53.39 -30.19 10.91
N SER A 25 52.25 -30.27 10.21
CA SER A 25 52.10 -30.84 8.86
C SER A 25 51.28 -29.89 7.97
N SER A 26 51.68 -29.74 6.70
CA SER A 26 50.99 -28.86 5.73
C SER A 26 49.52 -29.23 5.53
N GLN A 27 49.15 -30.52 5.67
CA GLN A 27 47.75 -30.96 5.60
C GLN A 27 46.89 -30.40 6.73
N ALA A 28 47.44 -30.22 7.93
CA ALA A 28 46.71 -29.63 9.05
C ALA A 28 46.44 -28.14 8.82
N MET A 29 47.37 -27.43 8.18
CA MET A 29 47.18 -26.03 7.77
C MET A 29 46.15 -25.90 6.65
N VAL A 30 46.15 -26.82 5.67
CA VAL A 30 45.14 -26.84 4.59
C VAL A 30 43.74 -27.09 5.16
N GLY A 31 43.58 -28.07 6.05
CA GLY A 31 42.29 -28.33 6.72
C GLY A 31 41.81 -27.13 7.56
N ALA A 32 42.71 -26.46 8.27
CA ALA A 32 42.34 -25.24 9.01
C ALA A 32 41.89 -24.10 8.08
N LEU A 33 42.52 -23.92 6.92
CA LEU A 33 42.09 -22.93 5.92
C LEU A 33 40.74 -23.30 5.29
N GLU A 34 40.50 -24.58 5.01
CA GLU A 34 39.20 -25.07 4.54
C GLU A 34 38.09 -24.84 5.58
N ASP A 35 38.38 -25.06 6.86
CA ASP A 35 37.43 -24.77 7.95
C ASP A 35 37.12 -23.28 8.08
N VAL A 36 38.13 -22.40 7.94
CA VAL A 36 37.91 -20.95 7.87
C VAL A 36 37.01 -20.60 6.68
N ALA A 37 37.30 -21.13 5.50
CA ALA A 37 36.48 -20.89 4.30
C ALA A 37 35.02 -21.32 4.53
N ARG A 38 34.79 -22.49 5.13
CA ARG A 38 33.43 -22.97 5.49
C ARG A 38 32.71 -22.04 6.45
N VAL A 39 33.40 -21.46 7.44
CA VAL A 39 32.81 -20.48 8.37
C VAL A 39 32.37 -19.23 7.63
N TYR A 40 33.20 -18.71 6.72
CA TYR A 40 32.85 -17.55 5.90
C TYR A 40 31.68 -17.86 4.95
N GLU A 41 31.65 -19.03 4.31
CA GLU A 41 30.53 -19.47 3.46
C GLU A 41 29.21 -19.57 4.25
N HIS A 42 29.24 -20.09 5.48
CA HIS A 42 28.03 -20.18 6.32
C HIS A 42 27.58 -18.80 6.80
N ALA A 43 28.51 -17.93 7.20
CA ALA A 43 28.20 -16.57 7.60
C ALA A 43 27.61 -15.77 6.42
N GLU A 44 28.14 -15.98 5.22
CA GLU A 44 27.61 -15.38 4.00
C GLU A 44 26.22 -15.94 3.64
N SER A 45 26.03 -17.26 3.75
CA SER A 45 24.72 -17.90 3.56
C SER A 45 23.66 -17.35 4.52
N LEU A 46 24.02 -17.17 5.80
CA LEU A 46 23.14 -16.59 6.82
C LEU A 46 22.84 -15.10 6.54
N ALA A 47 23.84 -14.33 6.10
CA ALA A 47 23.63 -12.94 5.71
C ALA A 47 22.74 -12.82 4.47
N ARG A 48 22.84 -13.76 3.51
CA ARG A 48 21.95 -13.84 2.35
C ARG A 48 20.53 -14.27 2.73
N SER A 49 20.35 -15.27 3.60
CA SER A 49 19.03 -15.71 4.06
C SER A 49 18.30 -14.61 4.84
N ALA A 50 18.98 -13.92 5.76
CA ALA A 50 18.40 -12.79 6.48
C ALA A 50 17.98 -11.63 5.56
N ARG A 51 18.74 -11.37 4.48
CA ARG A 51 18.36 -10.39 3.45
C ARG A 51 17.17 -10.88 2.62
N ALA A 52 17.11 -12.16 2.27
CA ALA A 52 16.01 -12.76 1.53
C ALA A 52 14.69 -12.65 2.32
N ASP A 53 14.68 -13.01 3.61
CA ASP A 53 13.51 -12.90 4.49
C ASP A 53 13.02 -11.44 4.59
N GLN A 54 13.96 -10.49 4.72
CA GLN A 54 13.62 -9.07 4.76
C GLN A 54 12.97 -8.59 3.44
N VAL A 55 13.51 -9.02 2.31
CA VAL A 55 12.97 -8.64 1.00
C VAL A 55 11.63 -9.34 0.73
N GLU A 56 11.47 -10.60 1.12
CA GLU A 56 10.20 -11.33 1.03
C GLU A 56 9.10 -10.62 1.83
N GLY A 57 9.42 -10.17 3.05
CA GLY A 57 8.52 -9.34 3.85
C GLY A 57 8.12 -8.03 3.14
N GLU A 58 9.07 -7.33 2.52
CA GLU A 58 8.81 -6.11 1.75
C GLU A 58 8.04 -6.39 0.43
N LEU A 59 8.24 -7.55 -0.19
CA LEU A 59 7.50 -8.01 -1.37
C LEU A 59 6.05 -8.33 -1.01
N GLU A 60 5.80 -9.07 0.05
CA GLU A 60 4.46 -9.33 0.59
C GLU A 60 3.71 -8.04 0.93
N ALA A 61 4.43 -7.13 1.59
CA ALA A 61 4.01 -5.77 1.89
C ALA A 61 3.60 -4.99 0.63
N SER A 62 4.37 -5.10 -0.46
CA SER A 62 4.07 -4.44 -1.73
C SER A 62 2.77 -4.94 -2.37
N VAL A 63 2.49 -6.25 -2.29
CA VAL A 63 1.23 -6.84 -2.80
C VAL A 63 0.03 -6.23 -2.07
N ALA A 64 0.12 -6.10 -0.75
CA ALA A 64 -0.95 -5.49 0.05
C ALA A 64 -1.30 -4.07 -0.41
N LEU A 65 -0.29 -3.28 -0.79
CA LEU A 65 -0.54 -1.94 -1.34
C LEU A 65 -1.13 -1.96 -2.74
N ILE A 66 -0.66 -2.88 -3.58
CA ILE A 66 -1.18 -3.04 -4.94
C ILE A 66 -2.67 -3.38 -4.87
N ASP A 67 -3.07 -4.32 -4.01
CA ASP A 67 -4.47 -4.68 -3.77
C ASP A 67 -5.27 -3.49 -3.22
N ALA A 68 -4.70 -2.72 -2.29
CA ALA A 68 -5.33 -1.51 -1.76
C ALA A 68 -5.50 -0.41 -2.82
N CYS A 69 -4.55 -0.26 -3.75
CA CYS A 69 -4.66 0.67 -4.87
C CYS A 69 -5.77 0.23 -5.84
N ALA A 70 -5.88 -1.07 -6.12
CA ALA A 70 -6.96 -1.63 -6.95
C ALA A 70 -8.33 -1.35 -6.31
N ALA A 71 -8.50 -1.68 -5.03
CA ALA A 71 -9.73 -1.40 -4.30
C ALA A 71 -10.08 0.10 -4.25
N ALA A 72 -9.07 0.98 -4.11
CA ALA A 72 -9.28 2.42 -4.13
C ALA A 72 -9.76 2.92 -5.51
N ARG A 73 -9.20 2.38 -6.61
CA ARG A 73 -9.66 2.68 -7.98
C ARG A 73 -11.09 2.24 -8.20
N ASP A 74 -11.49 1.05 -7.73
CA ASP A 74 -12.87 0.57 -7.85
C ASP A 74 -13.86 1.50 -7.13
N VAL A 75 -13.50 1.97 -5.93
CA VAL A 75 -14.33 2.90 -5.16
C VAL A 75 -14.43 4.26 -5.82
N LEU A 76 -13.33 4.81 -6.35
CA LEU A 76 -13.35 6.07 -7.11
C LEU A 76 -14.19 5.95 -8.38
N GLY A 77 -14.11 4.82 -9.09
CA GLY A 77 -14.97 4.54 -10.24
C GLY A 77 -16.46 4.48 -9.87
N ALA A 78 -16.80 3.87 -8.74
CA ALA A 78 -18.17 3.85 -8.22
C ALA A 78 -18.65 5.26 -7.81
N MET A 79 -17.79 6.05 -7.16
CA MET A 79 -18.07 7.44 -6.81
C MET A 79 -18.30 8.30 -8.06
N ARG A 80 -17.48 8.14 -9.11
CA ARG A 80 -17.66 8.80 -10.41
C ARG A 80 -19.00 8.42 -11.04
N ALA A 81 -19.38 7.15 -11.00
CA ALA A 81 -20.67 6.69 -11.51
C ALA A 81 -21.85 7.36 -10.78
N CYS A 82 -21.81 7.41 -9.44
CA CYS A 82 -22.83 8.11 -8.66
C CYS A 82 -22.89 9.61 -8.96
N ALA A 83 -21.74 10.28 -9.15
CA ALA A 83 -21.71 11.69 -9.54
C ALA A 83 -22.39 11.92 -10.89
N LEU A 84 -22.13 11.05 -11.87
CA LEU A 84 -22.81 11.09 -13.18
C LEU A 84 -24.31 10.81 -13.07
N ASP A 85 -24.73 9.92 -12.17
CA ASP A 85 -26.14 9.65 -11.89
C ASP A 85 -26.85 10.86 -11.27
N VAL A 86 -26.19 11.57 -10.34
CA VAL A 86 -26.69 12.84 -9.79
C VAL A 86 -26.87 13.85 -10.91
N GLU A 87 -25.85 14.07 -11.75
CA GLU A 87 -25.95 15.00 -12.88
C GLU A 87 -27.07 14.62 -13.85
N ALA A 88 -27.20 13.34 -14.20
CA ALA A 88 -28.22 12.87 -15.11
C ALA A 88 -29.64 13.03 -14.53
N ALA A 89 -29.80 12.77 -13.23
CA ALA A 89 -31.08 12.96 -12.54
C ALA A 89 -31.48 14.44 -12.43
N VAL A 90 -30.51 15.32 -12.14
CA VAL A 90 -30.71 16.78 -12.14
C VAL A 90 -31.09 17.27 -13.54
N ARG A 91 -30.38 16.83 -14.59
CA ARG A 91 -30.72 17.16 -15.99
C ARG A 91 -32.12 16.70 -16.39
N ARG A 92 -32.60 15.59 -15.83
CA ARG A 92 -33.96 15.06 -16.03
C ARG A 92 -35.01 15.69 -15.11
N ARG A 93 -34.62 16.64 -14.24
CA ARG A 93 -35.47 17.25 -13.19
C ARG A 93 -36.13 16.21 -12.28
N ASN A 94 -35.45 15.09 -12.05
CA ASN A 94 -35.93 14.02 -11.19
C ASN A 94 -35.26 14.13 -9.81
N GLY A 95 -35.84 14.98 -8.95
CA GLY A 95 -35.32 15.26 -7.61
C GLY A 95 -35.13 13.98 -6.79
N ALA A 96 -36.12 13.07 -6.79
CA ALA A 96 -36.04 11.81 -6.04
C ALA A 96 -34.89 10.88 -6.52
N ALA A 97 -34.58 10.87 -7.82
CA ALA A 97 -33.44 10.13 -8.35
C ALA A 97 -32.10 10.79 -8.01
N ALA A 98 -32.03 12.13 -8.07
CA ALA A 98 -30.84 12.89 -7.70
C ALA A 98 -30.50 12.68 -6.22
N ASP A 99 -31.52 12.74 -5.37
CA ASP A 99 -31.45 12.48 -3.94
C ASP A 99 -30.93 11.06 -3.61
N ARG A 100 -31.42 10.04 -4.33
CA ARG A 100 -30.94 8.67 -4.16
C ARG A 100 -29.48 8.52 -4.59
N ALA A 101 -29.10 9.10 -5.72
CA ALA A 101 -27.72 9.05 -6.22
C ALA A 101 -26.75 9.81 -5.30
N ALA A 102 -27.16 10.96 -4.75
CA ALA A 102 -26.39 11.72 -3.78
C ALA A 102 -26.16 10.94 -2.48
N ARG A 103 -27.21 10.28 -1.96
CA ARG A 103 -27.08 9.40 -0.79
C ARG A 103 -26.16 8.21 -1.06
N ALA A 104 -26.26 7.59 -2.23
CA ALA A 104 -25.37 6.50 -2.63
C ALA A 104 -23.91 6.95 -2.69
N TYR A 105 -23.65 8.13 -3.27
CA TYR A 105 -22.32 8.75 -3.30
C TYR A 105 -21.74 8.94 -1.88
N VAL A 106 -22.51 9.51 -0.96
CA VAL A 106 -22.03 9.75 0.42
C VAL A 106 -21.79 8.45 1.19
N LEU A 107 -22.64 7.44 1.00
CA LEU A 107 -22.39 6.11 1.59
C LEU A 107 -21.10 5.50 1.05
N LEU A 108 -20.83 5.62 -0.25
CA LEU A 108 -19.58 5.17 -0.86
C LEU A 108 -18.38 5.94 -0.31
N ALA A 109 -18.46 7.27 -0.19
CA ALA A 109 -17.39 8.08 0.39
C ALA A 109 -17.08 7.70 1.85
N LYS A 110 -18.12 7.46 2.67
CA LYS A 110 -17.97 6.98 4.05
C LYS A 110 -17.31 5.60 4.11
N ARG A 111 -17.72 4.69 3.21
CA ARG A 111 -17.11 3.37 3.08
C ARG A 111 -15.65 3.47 2.63
N ALA A 112 -15.34 4.29 1.63
CA ALA A 112 -13.99 4.56 1.15
C ALA A 112 -13.06 4.98 2.30
N CYS A 113 -13.54 5.90 3.14
CA CYS A 113 -12.83 6.35 4.33
C CYS A 113 -12.61 5.24 5.36
N ALA A 114 -13.61 4.38 5.60
CA ALA A 114 -13.49 3.24 6.51
C ALA A 114 -12.50 2.19 5.98
N ASP A 115 -12.55 1.90 4.69
CA ASP A 115 -11.68 0.97 4.00
C ASP A 115 -10.23 1.49 4.01
N ALA A 116 -10.01 2.77 3.69
CA ALA A 116 -8.69 3.41 3.76
C ALA A 116 -8.08 3.32 5.17
N ARG A 117 -8.89 3.54 6.22
CA ARG A 117 -8.44 3.36 7.62
C ARG A 117 -8.05 1.92 7.93
N SER A 118 -8.82 0.95 7.44
CA SER A 118 -8.58 -0.48 7.64
C SER A 118 -7.33 -0.94 6.91
N GLN A 119 -7.17 -0.52 5.65
CA GLN A 119 -5.98 -0.79 4.83
C GLN A 119 -4.73 -0.20 5.46
N ARG A 120 -4.80 1.05 5.96
CA ARG A 120 -3.68 1.66 6.67
C ARG A 120 -3.25 0.86 7.91
N ARG A 121 -4.18 0.26 8.65
CA ARG A 121 -3.85 -0.59 9.81
C ARG A 121 -3.18 -1.90 9.38
N ARG A 122 -3.66 -2.53 8.30
CA ARG A 122 -3.07 -3.75 7.74
C ARG A 122 -1.66 -3.50 7.18
N VAL A 123 -1.50 -2.45 6.38
CA VAL A 123 -0.20 -2.05 5.82
C VAL A 123 0.78 -1.72 6.94
N ARG A 124 0.36 -0.99 7.99
CA ARG A 124 1.22 -0.66 9.13
C ARG A 124 1.68 -1.88 9.94
N SER A 125 0.91 -2.96 9.96
CA SER A 125 1.28 -4.19 10.69
C SER A 125 2.17 -5.12 9.88
N ARG A 126 2.17 -4.99 8.55
CA ARG A 126 3.01 -5.81 7.64
C ARG A 126 4.34 -5.16 7.27
N TRP A 127 4.48 -3.84 7.42
CA TRP A 127 5.64 -3.10 6.93
C TRP A 127 6.66 -2.80 8.02
N SER A 128 7.94 -2.77 7.65
CA SER A 128 9.00 -2.27 8.52
C SER A 128 8.71 -0.82 8.94
N THR A 129 9.20 -0.43 10.13
CA THR A 129 8.94 0.90 10.72
C THR A 129 9.46 2.07 9.87
N CYS A 130 10.30 1.82 8.86
CA CYS A 130 10.81 2.82 7.92
C CYS A 130 9.80 3.15 6.81
N VAL A 131 9.24 2.16 6.13
CA VAL A 131 8.26 2.38 5.04
C VAL A 131 6.92 2.86 5.62
N ALA A 132 6.52 2.32 6.79
CA ALA A 132 5.36 2.79 7.54
C ALA A 132 5.48 4.25 8.04
N ARG A 133 6.69 4.81 8.09
CA ARG A 133 6.96 6.21 8.48
C ARG A 133 6.85 7.15 7.29
N ALA A 134 7.31 6.75 6.11
CA ALA A 134 7.15 7.52 4.88
C ALA A 134 5.66 7.72 4.52
N PHE A 135 4.84 6.68 4.68
CA PHE A 135 3.38 6.76 4.44
C PHE A 135 2.62 7.60 5.49
N ARG A 136 3.26 7.91 6.63
CA ARG A 136 2.65 8.64 7.75
C ARG A 136 2.44 10.13 7.45
N MET A 137 3.20 10.69 6.51
CA MET A 137 3.17 12.12 6.18
C MET A 137 2.07 12.51 5.20
N SER A 138 1.57 11.58 4.37
CA SER A 138 0.54 11.88 3.37
C SER A 138 -0.91 11.70 3.89
N ALA A 139 -1.10 11.02 5.02
CA ALA A 139 -2.41 10.63 5.52
C ALA A 139 -2.94 11.56 6.63
N ARG A 140 -3.32 12.78 6.26
CA ARG A 140 -4.40 13.52 6.93
C ARG A 140 -5.52 13.77 5.91
N VAL A 141 -6.17 12.70 5.48
CA VAL A 141 -7.44 12.82 4.74
C VAL A 141 -8.52 13.02 5.79
N GLY A 142 -8.97 14.27 5.96
CA GLY A 142 -10.16 14.59 6.73
C GLY A 142 -11.35 13.90 6.06
N CYS A 143 -12.01 13.00 6.79
CA CYS A 143 -13.26 12.36 6.35
C CYS A 143 -14.46 12.97 7.09
N GLU A 144 -14.29 14.17 7.66
CA GLU A 144 -15.29 14.86 8.49
C GLU A 144 -16.34 15.59 7.62
N ASP A 145 -16.07 15.77 6.31
CA ASP A 145 -16.88 16.61 5.41
C ASP A 145 -18.03 15.88 4.68
N ALA A 146 -18.23 14.57 4.92
CA ALA A 146 -19.19 13.77 4.15
C ALA A 146 -20.67 14.03 4.51
N ASP A 147 -20.95 14.49 5.73
CA ASP A 147 -22.32 14.77 6.19
C ASP A 147 -22.82 16.16 5.70
N GLU A 148 -21.92 17.14 5.60
CA GLU A 148 -22.17 18.49 5.08
C GLU A 148 -22.61 18.45 3.60
N ALA A 149 -21.94 17.63 2.78
CA ALA A 149 -22.23 17.51 1.35
C ALA A 149 -23.65 16.97 1.05
N THR A 150 -24.17 16.06 1.90
CA THR A 150 -25.57 15.61 1.81
C THR A 150 -26.56 16.70 2.18
N ALA A 151 -26.25 17.53 3.17
CA ALA A 151 -27.13 18.61 3.61
C ALA A 151 -27.24 19.68 2.52
N SER A 152 -26.13 20.01 1.85
CA SER A 152 -26.11 20.94 0.72
C SER A 152 -26.93 20.43 -0.47
N LEU A 153 -26.86 19.12 -0.80
CA LEU A 153 -27.63 18.52 -1.90
C LEU A 153 -29.13 18.38 -1.58
N SER A 154 -29.50 18.09 -0.34
CA SER A 154 -30.91 17.95 0.07
C SER A 154 -31.64 19.29 0.22
N SER A 155 -30.91 20.37 0.55
CA SER A 155 -31.44 21.74 0.58
C SER A 155 -31.98 22.21 -0.78
N LEU A 156 -31.46 21.66 -1.87
CA LEU A 156 -31.73 22.09 -3.25
C LEU A 156 -32.97 21.45 -3.88
N SER A 157 -33.54 20.41 -3.25
CA SER A 157 -34.79 19.76 -3.73
C SER A 157 -36.07 20.49 -3.30
N SER A 158 -35.99 21.60 -2.54
CA SER A 158 -37.14 22.16 -1.82
C SER A 158 -37.54 23.62 -2.14
N LYS A 159 -36.94 24.28 -3.15
CA LYS A 159 -37.30 25.67 -3.49
C LYS A 159 -37.66 25.87 -4.96
N ASP A 160 -38.97 25.94 -5.22
CA ASP A 160 -39.56 26.58 -6.38
C ASP A 160 -39.31 28.09 -6.31
N SER A 161 -38.15 28.58 -6.78
CA SER A 161 -37.89 29.98 -7.18
C SER A 161 -36.41 30.13 -7.60
N GLN A 162 -36.14 30.57 -8.84
CA GLN A 162 -34.81 30.78 -9.46
C GLN A 162 -34.06 29.51 -9.93
N ASP A 163 -34.69 28.78 -10.85
CA ASP A 163 -34.28 27.49 -11.44
C ASP A 163 -32.90 27.44 -12.15
N GLY A 164 -32.29 28.58 -12.46
CA GLY A 164 -31.04 28.64 -13.25
C GLY A 164 -29.76 28.63 -12.42
N GLU A 165 -29.72 29.36 -11.30
CA GLU A 165 -28.48 29.63 -10.57
C GLU A 165 -28.12 28.50 -9.61
N ALA A 166 -29.12 27.86 -9.00
CA ALA A 166 -28.96 26.66 -8.18
C ALA A 166 -28.48 25.45 -9.02
N ALA A 167 -29.04 25.27 -10.22
CA ALA A 167 -28.61 24.22 -11.14
C ALA A 167 -27.16 24.41 -11.62
N LEU A 168 -26.75 25.67 -11.88
CA LEU A 168 -25.37 26.01 -12.21
C LEU A 168 -24.42 25.74 -11.04
N GLN A 169 -24.84 26.01 -9.79
CA GLN A 169 -24.03 25.72 -8.62
C GLN A 169 -23.77 24.23 -8.44
N VAL A 170 -24.82 23.39 -8.55
CA VAL A 170 -24.70 21.93 -8.50
C VAL A 170 -23.77 21.41 -9.59
N GLN A 171 -23.88 21.96 -10.80
CA GLN A 171 -23.02 21.56 -11.92
C GLN A 171 -21.55 21.93 -11.66
N ARG A 172 -21.26 23.08 -11.03
CA ARG A 172 -19.88 23.45 -10.65
C ARG A 172 -19.33 22.50 -9.59
N GLU A 173 -20.13 22.15 -8.59
CA GLU A 173 -19.72 21.23 -7.52
C GLU A 173 -19.47 19.82 -8.05
N LEU A 174 -20.36 19.29 -8.90
CA LEU A 174 -20.19 17.98 -9.54
C LEU A 174 -18.97 17.96 -10.47
N ARG A 175 -18.69 19.06 -11.18
CA ARG A 175 -17.50 19.19 -12.02
C ARG A 175 -16.22 19.21 -11.18
N ALA A 176 -16.17 20.04 -10.14
CA ALA A 176 -15.04 20.09 -9.22
C ALA A 176 -14.78 18.70 -8.61
N LEU A 177 -15.85 18.00 -8.22
CA LEU A 177 -15.76 16.65 -7.71
C LEU A 177 -15.21 15.67 -8.75
N GLY A 178 -15.73 15.71 -9.98
CA GLY A 178 -15.22 14.90 -11.10
C GLY A 178 -13.73 15.11 -11.34
N ASP A 179 -13.27 16.37 -11.31
CA ASP A 179 -11.85 16.72 -11.45
C ASP A 179 -11.02 16.14 -10.30
N THR A 180 -11.52 16.20 -9.05
CA THR A 180 -10.80 15.61 -7.90
C THR A 180 -10.72 14.09 -7.98
N ILE A 181 -11.80 13.42 -8.42
CA ILE A 181 -11.80 11.96 -8.61
C ILE A 181 -10.78 11.58 -9.67
N GLN A 182 -10.72 12.32 -10.79
CA GLN A 182 -9.75 12.08 -11.84
C GLN A 182 -8.31 12.25 -11.36
N GLN A 183 -8.01 13.32 -10.62
CA GLN A 183 -6.67 13.53 -10.06
C GLN A 183 -6.26 12.39 -9.12
N LEU A 184 -7.20 11.86 -8.33
CA LEU A 184 -6.96 10.72 -7.46
C LEU A 184 -6.73 9.42 -8.26
N GLU A 185 -7.52 9.18 -9.31
CA GLU A 185 -7.34 8.04 -10.22
C GLU A 185 -5.95 8.06 -10.88
N GLU A 186 -5.52 9.22 -11.39
CA GLU A 186 -4.21 9.44 -12.00
C GLU A 186 -3.07 9.25 -10.98
N GLY A 187 -3.21 9.81 -9.77
CA GLY A 187 -2.24 9.64 -8.69
C GLY A 187 -2.09 8.19 -8.24
N LEU A 188 -3.20 7.45 -8.14
CA LEU A 188 -3.19 6.02 -7.81
C LEU A 188 -2.53 5.19 -8.91
N GLU A 189 -2.72 5.54 -10.18
CA GLU A 189 -2.06 4.87 -11.29
C GLU A 189 -0.54 5.05 -11.27
N LEU A 190 -0.08 6.27 -10.99
CA LEU A 190 1.36 6.55 -10.80
C LEU A 190 1.93 5.73 -9.64
N LEU A 191 1.22 5.70 -8.50
CA LEU A 191 1.63 4.91 -7.35
C LEU A 191 1.69 3.40 -7.69
N PHE A 192 0.65 2.87 -8.33
CA PHE A 192 0.58 1.48 -8.76
C PHE A 192 1.78 1.11 -9.65
N ARG A 193 2.07 1.92 -10.67
CA ARG A 193 3.24 1.70 -11.55
C ARG A 193 4.54 1.70 -10.76
N ARG A 194 4.70 2.62 -9.80
CA ARG A 194 5.90 2.69 -8.96
C ARG A 194 6.04 1.47 -8.05
N LEU A 195 4.94 0.97 -7.47
CA LEU A 195 4.95 -0.24 -6.64
C LEU A 195 5.32 -1.48 -7.43
N VAL A 196 4.79 -1.63 -8.65
CA VAL A 196 5.16 -2.73 -9.55
C VAL A 196 6.65 -2.66 -9.91
N GLN A 197 7.18 -1.47 -10.23
CA GLN A 197 8.61 -1.29 -10.49
C GLN A 197 9.49 -1.65 -9.29
N CYS A 198 9.13 -1.18 -8.08
CA CYS A 198 9.84 -1.52 -6.85
C CYS A 198 9.82 -3.03 -6.61
N ARG A 199 8.68 -3.69 -6.86
CA ARG A 199 8.56 -5.16 -6.73
C ARG A 199 9.49 -5.89 -7.68
N VAL A 200 9.54 -5.50 -8.96
CA VAL A 200 10.45 -6.10 -9.95
C VAL A 200 11.92 -5.87 -9.54
N PHE A 201 12.26 -4.67 -9.08
CA PHE A 201 13.60 -4.36 -8.59
C PHE A 201 14.00 -5.27 -7.41
N LEU A 202 13.11 -5.42 -6.43
CA LEU A 202 13.35 -6.28 -5.26
C LEU A 202 13.48 -7.77 -5.66
N LEU A 203 12.62 -8.27 -6.56
CA LEU A 203 12.71 -9.63 -7.08
C LEU A 203 14.04 -9.88 -7.81
N ASN A 204 14.50 -8.90 -8.60
CA ASN A 204 15.79 -9.00 -9.29
C ASN A 204 16.96 -9.03 -8.29
N MET A 205 16.88 -8.29 -7.19
CA MET A 205 17.91 -8.31 -6.13
C MET A 205 17.95 -9.64 -5.36
N CYS A 206 16.82 -10.35 -5.24
CA CYS A 206 16.77 -11.69 -4.64
C CYS A 206 17.14 -12.82 -5.60
N SER A 207 17.14 -12.56 -6.91
CA SER A 207 17.47 -13.55 -7.94
C SER A 207 18.97 -13.60 -8.27
N CYS A 208 19.77 -12.68 -7.72
CA CYS A 208 21.22 -12.55 -7.88
C CYS A 208 21.96 -13.00 -6.62
#